data_AF-A0A1B8FR52-F1
#
_entry.id   AF-A0A1B8FR52-F1
#
_cell.length_a   1.000
_cell.length_b   1.000
_cell.length_c   1.000
_cell.angle_alpha   90.00
_cell.angle_beta   90.00
_cell.angle_gamma   90.00
#
_symmetry.space_group_name_H-M   'P 1'
#
loop_
_entity.id
_entity.type
_entity.pdbx_description
1 polymer ?
#
loop_
_entity_poly.entity_id
_entity_poly.type
_entity_poly.pdbx_seq_one_letter_code
_entity_poly.pdbx_strand_id
1 'polypeptide(L)'
;MPYPFTLPTTSPLRHPSHFDSPTHPSLPVHTSILRAPLRSSLKTYKRLPPPQRSSHLPALLGTIEAYYPALLALDAGLTPEGGADVVLTSSPVFSWRATLTSSLPGTGRVQLRSLEYEVFFTLATLSYLHTLLARTALHPLYTTTAASPTQEVRTTLITKATKHLLQSAQIHLYLSHRADALRTTSPLTPPALDISPPTLRALSELAHAEATLLAVLKDDPYPAALAQERNENDKEWMIRAPSIPKVRAHLFARLCLAGAAHAETASSLLSGNEATEGKLLGRVGAGKVDEGLVRYVDDLRRVGRARACRFLGIDRDLDGKTGEAIAWLRAGMGELGLAPSPSSDDGGKKRSGLGLSRLKSSFSEKREGKRVEKSGDWGADAGLAEESRVLSALETKWVRENDTVNSQLIPDPASLVGAGMPSGREIYTVKPWEPVVLGGEELRRLRGPPGEAGEEGGRSSDSEEEGGVGGEADRVVVVGAFPGGGGYY
;
A
#
# COMPACT_ATOMS: atom_id res chain seq x y z
N MET A 1 2.27 6.35 7.06
CA MET A 1 2.62 6.39 5.62
C MET A 1 2.04 5.13 4.97
N PRO A 2 1.35 5.17 3.82
CA PRO A 2 0.64 3.99 3.29
C PRO A 2 1.55 2.83 2.85
N TYR A 3 1.06 1.58 2.74
CA TYR A 3 1.89 0.42 2.36
C TYR A 3 2.44 0.46 0.91
N PRO A 4 3.73 0.16 0.66
CA PRO A 4 4.33 0.10 -0.69
C PRO A 4 3.97 -1.18 -1.46
N PHE A 5 2.73 -1.32 -1.92
CA PHE A 5 2.31 -2.49 -2.70
C PHE A 5 3.17 -2.72 -3.95
N THR A 6 3.51 -3.99 -4.20
CA THR A 6 4.03 -4.41 -5.51
C THR A 6 2.85 -4.68 -6.44
N LEU A 7 2.86 -4.08 -7.63
CA LEU A 7 1.81 -4.30 -8.62
C LEU A 7 1.99 -5.68 -9.30
N PRO A 8 0.92 -6.49 -9.41
CA PRO A 8 0.97 -7.78 -10.08
C PRO A 8 1.18 -7.61 -11.59
N THR A 9 1.64 -8.67 -12.26
CA THR A 9 1.81 -8.66 -13.73
C THR A 9 1.06 -9.80 -14.39
N THR A 10 0.52 -9.57 -15.59
CA THR A 10 -0.28 -10.56 -16.33
C THR A 10 0.41 -11.06 -17.61
N SER A 11 -0.05 -12.18 -18.17
CA SER A 11 0.36 -12.72 -19.47
C SER A 11 -0.50 -12.19 -20.60
N PRO A 12 -0.09 -12.34 -21.88
CA PRO A 12 -1.00 -12.15 -23.01
C PRO A 12 -2.22 -13.07 -22.93
N LEU A 13 -3.35 -12.59 -23.45
CA LEU A 13 -4.58 -13.35 -23.70
C LEU A 13 -5.38 -12.59 -24.76
N ARG A 14 -6.02 -13.33 -25.66
CA ARG A 14 -6.98 -12.80 -26.63
C ARG A 14 -8.39 -13.25 -26.26
N HIS A 15 -9.25 -12.33 -25.86
CA HIS A 15 -10.65 -12.61 -25.54
C HIS A 15 -11.44 -13.21 -26.72
N PRO A 16 -11.25 -12.78 -27.99
CA PRO A 16 -11.98 -13.38 -29.12
C PRO A 16 -11.74 -14.89 -29.32
N SER A 17 -10.69 -15.45 -28.71
CA SER A 17 -10.43 -16.90 -28.75
C SER A 17 -11.29 -17.70 -27.75
N HIS A 18 -11.94 -17.01 -26.81
CA HIS A 18 -12.69 -17.62 -25.70
C HIS A 18 -14.11 -17.08 -25.57
N PHE A 19 -14.36 -15.90 -26.13
CA PHE A 19 -15.64 -15.19 -26.03
C PHE A 19 -16.07 -14.73 -27.42
N ASP A 20 -17.36 -14.90 -27.69
CA ASP A 20 -18.04 -14.33 -28.85
C ASP A 20 -19.26 -13.53 -28.38
N SER A 21 -19.76 -12.62 -29.21
CA SER A 21 -20.98 -11.87 -28.91
C SER A 21 -21.80 -11.64 -30.18
N PRO A 22 -22.94 -12.32 -30.35
CA PRO A 22 -23.81 -12.12 -31.51
C PRO A 22 -24.35 -10.68 -31.61
N THR A 23 -24.57 -10.04 -30.45
CA THR A 23 -25.12 -8.67 -30.39
C THR A 23 -24.05 -7.59 -30.47
N HIS A 24 -22.84 -7.85 -29.97
CA HIS A 24 -21.74 -6.90 -29.91
C HIS A 24 -20.41 -7.56 -30.34
N PRO A 25 -20.28 -7.97 -31.62
CA PRO A 25 -19.15 -8.80 -32.08
C PRO A 25 -17.78 -8.12 -31.90
N SER A 26 -17.73 -6.78 -31.83
CA SER A 26 -16.49 -6.05 -31.55
C SER A 26 -16.08 -6.03 -30.07
N LEU A 27 -16.96 -6.39 -29.13
CA LEU A 27 -16.70 -6.28 -27.69
C LEU A 27 -15.51 -7.15 -27.21
N PRO A 28 -15.41 -8.45 -27.54
CA PRO A 28 -14.23 -9.25 -27.17
C PRO A 28 -12.93 -8.69 -27.78
N VAL A 29 -12.97 -8.23 -29.03
CA VAL A 29 -11.80 -7.66 -29.71
C VAL A 29 -11.36 -6.36 -29.05
N HIS A 30 -12.30 -5.45 -28.80
CA HIS A 30 -12.07 -4.18 -28.11
C HIS A 30 -11.47 -4.40 -26.70
N THR A 31 -12.04 -5.33 -25.93
CA THR A 31 -11.53 -5.69 -24.60
C THR A 31 -10.09 -6.23 -24.68
N SER A 32 -9.76 -6.99 -25.73
CA SER A 32 -8.38 -7.43 -26.00
C SER A 32 -7.42 -6.32 -26.38
N ILE A 33 -7.86 -5.34 -27.18
CA ILE A 33 -7.07 -4.16 -27.55
C ILE A 33 -6.70 -3.39 -26.29
N LEU A 34 -7.64 -3.17 -25.37
CA LEU A 34 -7.41 -2.44 -24.13
C LEU A 34 -6.56 -3.21 -23.11
N ARG A 35 -6.61 -4.55 -23.13
CA ARG A 35 -5.78 -5.39 -22.24
C ARG A 35 -4.29 -5.32 -22.57
N ALA A 36 -3.94 -5.15 -23.85
CA ALA A 36 -2.53 -5.17 -24.28
C ALA A 36 -1.70 -4.01 -23.69
N PRO A 37 -2.15 -2.73 -23.73
CA PRO A 37 -1.52 -1.62 -23.03
C PRO A 37 -1.39 -1.85 -21.53
N LEU A 38 -2.42 -2.38 -20.85
CA LEU A 38 -2.33 -2.68 -19.42
C LEU A 38 -1.15 -3.60 -19.10
N ARG A 39 -1.03 -4.72 -19.82
CA ARG A 39 0.07 -5.68 -19.65
C ARG A 39 1.43 -5.01 -19.87
N SER A 40 1.57 -4.25 -20.95
CA SER A 40 2.81 -3.54 -21.28
C SER A 40 3.17 -2.52 -20.21
N SER A 41 2.22 -1.71 -19.75
CA SER A 41 2.41 -0.71 -18.69
C SER A 41 2.82 -1.35 -17.36
N LEU A 42 2.21 -2.48 -16.96
CA LEU A 42 2.60 -3.22 -15.75
C LEU A 42 4.03 -3.80 -15.87
N LYS A 43 4.38 -4.34 -17.04
CA LYS A 43 5.73 -4.88 -17.31
C LYS A 43 6.78 -3.76 -17.29
N THR A 44 6.48 -2.62 -17.90
CA THR A 44 7.34 -1.43 -17.89
C THR A 44 7.51 -0.93 -16.46
N TYR A 45 6.43 -0.70 -15.72
CA TYR A 45 6.46 -0.26 -14.33
C TYR A 45 7.35 -1.15 -13.45
N LYS A 46 7.21 -2.47 -13.56
CA LYS A 46 8.03 -3.43 -12.80
C LYS A 46 9.53 -3.31 -13.11
N ARG A 47 9.89 -3.01 -14.36
CA ARG A 47 11.28 -2.88 -14.82
C ARG A 47 11.89 -1.52 -14.49
N LEU A 48 11.06 -0.49 -14.23
CA LEU A 48 11.55 0.83 -13.88
C LEU A 48 12.34 0.82 -12.57
N PRO A 49 13.46 1.56 -12.50
CA PRO A 49 14.13 1.88 -11.25
C PRO A 49 13.16 2.58 -10.27
N PRO A 50 13.30 2.35 -8.95
CA PRO A 50 12.40 2.94 -7.95
C PRO A 50 12.13 4.45 -8.09
N PRO A 51 13.13 5.31 -8.39
CA PRO A 51 12.91 6.76 -8.55
C PRO A 51 12.00 7.15 -9.72
N GLN A 52 11.89 6.30 -10.74
CA GLN A 52 11.09 6.56 -11.95
C GLN A 52 9.68 5.96 -11.87
N ARG A 53 9.39 5.16 -10.83
CA ARG A 53 8.09 4.48 -10.71
C ARG A 53 6.96 5.46 -10.43
N SER A 54 7.19 6.47 -9.59
CA SER A 54 6.17 7.42 -9.15
C SER A 54 5.55 8.23 -10.31
N SER A 55 6.38 8.67 -11.26
CA SER A 55 5.92 9.42 -12.44
C SER A 55 5.13 8.58 -13.44
N HIS A 56 5.26 7.26 -13.40
CA HIS A 56 4.55 6.33 -14.29
C HIS A 56 3.17 5.92 -13.75
N LEU A 57 2.88 6.12 -12.45
CA LEU A 57 1.61 5.71 -11.83
C LEU A 57 0.37 6.34 -12.50
N PRO A 58 0.34 7.64 -12.85
CA PRO A 58 -0.83 8.24 -13.50
C PRO A 58 -1.14 7.66 -14.88
N ALA A 59 -0.11 7.36 -15.67
CA ALA A 59 -0.29 6.72 -16.98
C ALA A 59 -0.85 5.30 -16.84
N LEU A 60 -0.36 4.54 -15.86
CA LEU A 60 -0.87 3.21 -15.54
C LEU A 60 -2.33 3.26 -15.08
N LEU A 61 -2.72 4.29 -14.31
CA LEU A 61 -4.10 4.51 -13.87
C LEU A 61 -5.02 4.63 -15.08
N GLY A 62 -4.67 5.51 -16.01
CA GLY A 62 -5.43 5.67 -17.26
C GLY A 62 -5.58 4.38 -18.06
N THR A 63 -4.54 3.54 -18.12
CA THR A 63 -4.66 2.24 -18.82
C THR A 63 -5.60 1.24 -18.13
N ILE A 64 -5.64 1.22 -16.79
CA ILE A 64 -6.57 0.37 -16.05
C ILE A 64 -7.99 0.92 -16.20
N GLU A 65 -8.17 2.24 -16.04
CA GLU A 65 -9.47 2.93 -16.16
C GLU A 65 -10.07 2.81 -17.56
N ALA A 66 -9.27 2.69 -18.60
CA ALA A 66 -9.75 2.38 -19.95
C ALA A 66 -10.16 0.90 -20.09
N TYR A 67 -9.45 -0.03 -19.46
CA TYR A 67 -9.66 -1.47 -19.64
C TYR A 67 -10.81 -2.04 -18.83
N TYR A 68 -10.90 -1.74 -17.53
CA TYR A 68 -11.85 -2.43 -16.66
C TYR A 68 -13.33 -2.22 -17.04
N PRO A 69 -13.78 -1.06 -17.60
CA PRO A 69 -15.17 -0.91 -18.03
C PRO A 69 -15.55 -1.90 -19.14
N ALA A 70 -14.66 -2.10 -20.12
CA ALA A 70 -14.87 -3.09 -21.18
C ALA A 70 -14.84 -4.52 -20.65
N LEU A 71 -13.95 -4.81 -19.70
CA LEU A 71 -13.90 -6.10 -19.02
C LEU A 71 -15.21 -6.39 -18.25
N LEU A 72 -15.74 -5.40 -17.52
CA LEU A 72 -17.01 -5.53 -16.81
C LEU A 72 -18.21 -5.69 -17.76
N ALA A 73 -18.19 -5.03 -18.93
CA ALA A 73 -19.22 -5.22 -19.95
C ALA A 73 -19.19 -6.64 -20.55
N LEU A 74 -17.99 -7.18 -20.79
CA LEU A 74 -17.80 -8.56 -21.25
C LEU A 74 -18.31 -9.56 -20.21
N ASP A 75 -18.00 -9.32 -18.93
CA ASP A 75 -18.43 -10.15 -17.80
C ASP A 75 -19.93 -10.10 -17.55
N ALA A 76 -20.53 -8.90 -17.53
CA ALA A 76 -21.97 -8.74 -17.39
C ALA A 76 -22.73 -9.42 -18.53
N GLY A 77 -22.17 -9.43 -19.75
CA GLY A 77 -22.80 -10.06 -20.90
C GLY A 77 -22.86 -11.60 -20.85
N LEU A 78 -22.15 -12.23 -19.92
CA LEU A 78 -22.31 -13.67 -19.65
C LEU A 78 -23.59 -13.99 -18.87
N THR A 79 -24.28 -12.96 -18.37
CA THR A 79 -25.54 -13.09 -17.65
C THR A 79 -26.71 -12.58 -18.50
N PRO A 80 -27.93 -13.16 -18.36
CA PRO A 80 -29.09 -12.74 -19.15
C PRO A 80 -29.50 -11.26 -18.97
N GLU A 81 -29.10 -10.64 -17.84
CA GLU A 81 -29.38 -9.24 -17.52
C GLU A 81 -28.34 -8.27 -18.12
N GLY A 82 -27.30 -8.81 -18.76
CA GLY A 82 -26.25 -8.04 -19.41
C GLY A 82 -26.75 -7.26 -20.62
N GLY A 83 -26.27 -6.02 -20.79
CA GLY A 83 -26.58 -5.19 -21.97
C GLY A 83 -26.01 -5.73 -23.30
N ALA A 84 -25.18 -6.78 -23.24
CA ALA A 84 -24.64 -7.52 -24.38
C ALA A 84 -24.84 -9.02 -24.16
N ASP A 85 -25.11 -9.76 -25.24
CA ASP A 85 -25.17 -11.22 -25.23
C ASP A 85 -23.78 -11.77 -25.53
N VAL A 86 -23.10 -12.33 -24.53
CA VAL A 86 -21.75 -12.88 -24.65
C VAL A 86 -21.79 -14.38 -24.42
N VAL A 87 -21.18 -15.12 -25.35
CA VAL A 87 -21.10 -16.58 -25.32
C VAL A 87 -19.66 -17.01 -25.04
N LEU A 88 -19.50 -17.91 -24.08
CA LEU A 88 -18.23 -18.57 -23.81
C LEU A 88 -17.99 -19.68 -24.83
N THR A 89 -17.04 -19.48 -25.76
CA THR A 89 -16.69 -20.45 -26.81
C THR A 89 -15.65 -21.47 -26.33
N SER A 90 -14.77 -21.06 -25.41
CA SER A 90 -13.82 -21.97 -24.75
C SER A 90 -13.41 -21.42 -23.38
N SER A 91 -12.92 -22.28 -22.49
CA SER A 91 -12.48 -21.84 -21.15
C SER A 91 -11.20 -20.99 -21.24
N PRO A 92 -11.24 -19.68 -20.91
CA PRO A 92 -10.04 -18.86 -20.88
C PRO A 92 -9.14 -19.29 -19.73
N VAL A 93 -7.83 -19.07 -19.89
CA VAL A 93 -6.84 -19.24 -18.83
C VAL A 93 -6.02 -17.96 -18.71
N PHE A 94 -6.33 -17.16 -17.69
CA PHE A 94 -5.59 -15.94 -17.37
C PHE A 94 -4.40 -16.27 -16.47
N SER A 95 -3.26 -15.62 -16.68
CA SER A 95 -2.04 -15.92 -15.94
C SER A 95 -1.49 -14.69 -15.22
N TRP A 96 -1.71 -14.60 -13.91
CA TRP A 96 -1.27 -13.47 -13.08
C TRP A 96 -0.15 -13.86 -12.14
N ARG A 97 0.79 -12.93 -11.90
CA ARG A 97 1.75 -13.04 -10.81
C ARG A 97 1.17 -12.36 -9.57
N ALA A 98 0.72 -13.15 -8.61
CA ALA A 98 0.33 -12.74 -7.27
C ALA A 98 1.51 -12.03 -6.55
N THR A 99 1.21 -11.05 -5.70
CA THR A 99 2.19 -10.23 -4.97
C THR A 99 2.03 -10.27 -3.47
N LEU A 100 0.89 -10.73 -2.95
CA LEU A 100 0.64 -10.86 -1.50
C LEU A 100 0.85 -12.28 -0.97
N THR A 101 1.02 -13.26 -1.85
CA THR A 101 1.33 -14.63 -1.46
C THR A 101 2.84 -14.76 -1.23
N SER A 102 3.26 -15.06 0.01
CA SER A 102 4.65 -15.33 0.38
C SER A 102 5.17 -16.45 -0.51
N SER A 103 6.08 -16.10 -1.39
CA SER A 103 6.46 -16.94 -2.51
C SER A 103 7.91 -17.34 -2.28
N LEU A 104 8.20 -18.64 -2.23
CA LEU A 104 9.58 -19.13 -2.40
C LEU A 104 10.17 -18.53 -3.70
N PRO A 105 11.49 -18.28 -3.78
CA PRO A 105 12.10 -17.81 -5.01
C PRO A 105 11.68 -18.70 -6.19
N GLY A 106 10.97 -18.12 -7.18
CA GLY A 106 10.50 -18.85 -8.35
C GLY A 106 9.01 -19.24 -8.39
N THR A 107 8.14 -18.74 -7.52
CA THR A 107 6.70 -19.02 -7.69
C THR A 107 6.20 -18.55 -9.06
N GLY A 108 5.54 -19.50 -9.75
CA GLY A 108 4.99 -19.31 -11.08
C GLY A 108 3.78 -18.38 -11.08
N ARG A 109 3.33 -18.03 -12.28
CA ARG A 109 2.05 -17.33 -12.44
C ARG A 109 0.90 -18.24 -12.00
N VAL A 110 -0.07 -17.69 -11.28
CA VAL A 110 -1.33 -18.35 -10.95
C VAL A 110 -2.18 -18.42 -12.21
N GLN A 111 -2.65 -19.62 -12.54
CA GLN A 111 -3.55 -19.84 -13.68
C GLN A 111 -5.00 -19.75 -13.21
N LEU A 112 -5.76 -18.83 -13.79
CA LEU A 112 -7.13 -18.51 -13.43
C LEU A 112 -8.05 -18.92 -14.59
N ARG A 113 -9.04 -19.78 -14.32
CA ARG A 113 -9.93 -20.34 -15.36
C ARG A 113 -11.28 -19.63 -15.46
N SER A 114 -11.36 -18.38 -15.03
CA SER A 114 -12.61 -17.60 -15.02
C SER A 114 -12.33 -16.14 -15.32
N LEU A 115 -13.23 -15.50 -16.07
CA LEU A 115 -13.23 -14.06 -16.34
C LEU A 115 -13.39 -13.26 -15.06
N GLU A 116 -14.17 -13.79 -14.12
CA GLU A 116 -14.37 -13.23 -12.79
C GLU A 116 -13.02 -12.95 -12.10
N TYR A 117 -12.09 -13.91 -12.15
CA TYR A 117 -10.78 -13.73 -11.53
C TYR A 117 -9.89 -12.71 -12.26
N GLU A 118 -10.07 -12.50 -13.57
CA GLU A 118 -9.44 -11.38 -14.28
C GLU A 118 -9.99 -10.04 -13.76
N VAL A 119 -11.30 -9.93 -13.49
CA VAL A 119 -11.92 -8.74 -12.88
C VAL A 119 -11.31 -8.49 -11.49
N PHE A 120 -11.25 -9.52 -10.65
CA PHE A 120 -10.65 -9.41 -9.31
C PHE A 120 -9.22 -8.91 -9.34
N PHE A 121 -8.34 -9.52 -10.15
CA PHE A 121 -6.94 -9.07 -10.24
C PHE A 121 -6.82 -7.67 -10.84
N THR A 122 -7.61 -7.33 -11.85
CA THR A 122 -7.59 -5.99 -12.47
C THR A 122 -7.98 -4.90 -11.48
N LEU A 123 -9.08 -5.10 -10.75
CA LEU A 123 -9.58 -4.13 -9.78
C LEU A 123 -8.74 -4.11 -8.49
N ALA A 124 -8.21 -5.24 -8.03
CA ALA A 124 -7.25 -5.25 -6.92
C ALA A 124 -5.97 -4.47 -7.30
N THR A 125 -5.51 -4.58 -8.55
CA THR A 125 -4.40 -3.78 -9.08
C THR A 125 -4.71 -2.28 -9.09
N LEU A 126 -5.93 -1.90 -9.49
CA LEU A 126 -6.41 -0.51 -9.41
C LEU A 126 -6.34 0.03 -7.98
N SER A 127 -6.73 -0.80 -7.01
CA SER A 127 -6.70 -0.45 -5.60
C SER A 127 -5.27 -0.26 -5.06
N TYR A 128 -4.35 -1.18 -5.39
CA TYR A 128 -2.93 -1.02 -5.07
C TYR A 128 -2.34 0.25 -5.69
N LEU A 129 -2.73 0.56 -6.92
CA LEU A 129 -2.29 1.76 -7.61
C LEU A 129 -2.76 3.04 -6.90
N HIS A 130 -4.01 3.08 -6.42
CA HIS A 130 -4.48 4.20 -5.59
C HIS A 130 -3.66 4.35 -4.31
N THR A 131 -3.32 3.26 -3.64
CA THR A 131 -2.45 3.31 -2.45
C THR A 131 -1.06 3.88 -2.79
N LEU A 132 -0.47 3.48 -3.93
CA LEU A 132 0.81 4.02 -4.42
C LEU A 132 0.73 5.50 -4.83
N LEU A 133 -0.40 5.94 -5.39
CA LEU A 133 -0.66 7.35 -5.69
C LEU A 133 -0.80 8.17 -4.39
N ALA A 134 -1.44 7.62 -3.36
CA ALA A 134 -1.49 8.23 -2.04
C ALA A 134 -0.09 8.41 -1.45
N ARG A 135 0.77 7.38 -1.54
CA ARG A 135 2.18 7.47 -1.14
C ARG A 135 2.91 8.57 -1.90
N THR A 136 2.77 8.60 -3.22
CA THR A 136 3.42 9.62 -4.06
C THR A 136 2.97 11.03 -3.71
N ALA A 137 1.68 11.23 -3.41
CA ALA A 137 1.16 12.50 -2.94
C ALA A 137 1.72 12.92 -1.57
N LEU A 138 2.04 11.97 -0.69
CA LEU A 138 2.59 12.26 0.64
C LEU A 138 4.12 12.43 0.66
N HIS A 139 4.84 11.94 -0.35
CA HIS A 139 6.31 11.98 -0.41
C HIS A 139 6.92 13.37 -0.13
N PRO A 140 6.37 14.49 -0.65
CA PRO A 140 6.91 15.83 -0.38
C PRO A 140 6.85 16.24 1.10
N LEU A 141 6.02 15.60 1.94
CA LEU A 141 5.94 15.91 3.37
C LEU A 141 7.14 15.39 4.17
N TYR A 142 7.91 14.47 3.61
CA TYR A 142 8.96 13.74 4.32
C TYR A 142 10.36 13.97 3.73
N THR A 143 10.45 14.61 2.57
CA THR A 143 11.75 14.94 1.97
C THR A 143 12.42 16.10 2.70
N THR A 144 13.72 15.98 2.93
CA THR A 144 14.57 17.03 3.53
C THR A 144 15.42 17.77 2.50
N THR A 145 15.25 17.45 1.22
CA THR A 145 16.02 18.06 0.11
C THR A 145 15.56 19.46 -0.27
N ALA A 146 14.40 19.90 0.25
CA ALA A 146 13.83 21.22 0.03
C ALA A 146 13.29 21.77 1.37
N ALA A 147 12.91 23.05 1.38
CA ALA A 147 12.20 23.65 2.51
C ALA A 147 10.89 22.91 2.78
N SER A 148 10.47 22.88 4.05
CA SER A 148 9.23 22.22 4.46
C SER A 148 8.02 22.82 3.72
N PRO A 149 7.05 22.01 3.28
CA PRO A 149 5.87 22.52 2.57
C PRO A 149 5.01 23.39 3.48
N THR A 150 4.43 24.45 2.91
CA THR A 150 3.49 25.32 3.63
C THR A 150 2.24 24.55 4.09
N GLN A 151 1.52 25.07 5.07
CA GLN A 151 0.31 24.44 5.61
C GLN A 151 -0.78 24.20 4.56
N GLU A 152 -0.93 25.10 3.59
CA GLU A 152 -1.88 24.97 2.47
C GLU A 152 -1.50 23.83 1.53
N VAL A 153 -0.20 23.75 1.17
CA VAL A 153 0.33 22.67 0.34
C VAL A 153 0.19 21.33 1.07
N ARG A 154 0.56 21.29 2.36
CA ARG A 154 0.39 20.12 3.22
C ARG A 154 -1.05 19.62 3.23
N THR A 155 -2.02 20.52 3.44
CA THR A 155 -3.45 20.18 3.43
C THR A 155 -3.88 19.60 2.10
N THR A 156 -3.40 20.16 0.98
CA THR A 156 -3.71 19.69 -0.37
C THR A 156 -3.15 18.29 -0.61
N LEU A 157 -1.89 18.04 -0.24
CA LEU A 157 -1.24 16.74 -0.39
C LEU A 157 -1.95 15.65 0.44
N ILE A 158 -2.29 15.95 1.69
CA ILE A 158 -2.99 15.02 2.59
C ILE A 158 -4.41 14.74 2.10
N THR A 159 -5.13 15.75 1.62
CA THR A 159 -6.48 15.59 1.07
C THR A 159 -6.46 14.72 -0.18
N LYS A 160 -5.49 14.95 -1.08
CA LYS A 160 -5.28 14.12 -2.27
C LYS A 160 -4.98 12.67 -1.91
N ALA A 161 -4.07 12.44 -0.97
CA ALA A 161 -3.73 11.10 -0.50
C ALA A 161 -4.92 10.39 0.14
N THR A 162 -5.68 11.08 0.98
CA THR A 162 -6.90 10.58 1.63
C THR A 162 -7.92 10.14 0.58
N LYS A 163 -8.15 10.93 -0.48
CA LYS A 163 -9.06 10.56 -1.57
C LYS A 163 -8.67 9.23 -2.19
N HIS A 164 -7.39 9.03 -2.49
CA HIS A 164 -6.92 7.77 -3.08
C HIS A 164 -7.03 6.58 -2.12
N LEU A 165 -6.75 6.75 -0.83
CA LEU A 165 -6.92 5.68 0.15
C LEU A 165 -8.38 5.29 0.33
N LEU A 166 -9.28 6.26 0.35
CA LEU A 166 -10.71 5.97 0.38
C LEU A 166 -11.15 5.23 -0.89
N GLN A 167 -10.68 5.63 -2.08
CA GLN A 167 -10.95 4.86 -3.31
C GLN A 167 -10.45 3.41 -3.22
N SER A 168 -9.23 3.20 -2.71
CA SER A 168 -8.67 1.86 -2.45
C SER A 168 -9.56 1.03 -1.51
N ALA A 169 -9.97 1.61 -0.38
CA ALA A 169 -10.86 0.96 0.58
C ALA A 169 -12.19 0.54 -0.06
N GLN A 170 -12.79 1.43 -0.86
CA GLN A 170 -14.08 1.19 -1.52
C GLN A 170 -13.97 0.07 -2.57
N ILE A 171 -12.92 0.05 -3.39
CA ILE A 171 -12.71 -0.99 -4.41
C ILE A 171 -12.51 -2.37 -3.77
N HIS A 172 -11.68 -2.46 -2.72
CA HIS A 172 -11.51 -3.71 -1.97
C HIS A 172 -12.80 -4.20 -1.32
N LEU A 173 -13.60 -3.29 -0.76
CA LEU A 173 -14.90 -3.62 -0.19
C LEU A 173 -15.86 -4.16 -1.26
N TYR A 174 -15.94 -3.48 -2.41
CA TYR A 174 -16.72 -3.95 -3.57
C TYR A 174 -16.32 -5.36 -4.00
N LEU A 175 -15.01 -5.62 -4.14
CA LEU A 175 -14.51 -6.95 -4.49
C LEU A 175 -14.86 -7.99 -3.41
N SER A 176 -14.82 -7.63 -2.13
CA SER A 176 -15.19 -8.56 -1.05
C SER A 176 -16.67 -8.95 -1.10
N HIS A 177 -17.57 -7.99 -1.33
CA HIS A 177 -19.01 -8.26 -1.50
C HIS A 177 -19.28 -9.10 -2.75
N ARG A 178 -18.58 -8.80 -3.85
CA ARG A 178 -18.66 -9.58 -5.08
C ARG A 178 -18.19 -11.02 -4.84
N ALA A 179 -17.15 -11.22 -4.02
CA ALA A 179 -16.67 -12.55 -3.66
C ALA A 179 -17.67 -13.32 -2.78
N ASP A 180 -18.34 -12.65 -1.86
CA ASP A 180 -19.40 -13.26 -1.05
C ASP A 180 -20.57 -13.72 -1.92
N ALA A 181 -21.01 -12.89 -2.88
CA ALA A 181 -22.05 -13.23 -3.83
C ALA A 181 -21.68 -14.48 -4.63
N LEU A 182 -20.44 -14.57 -5.12
CA LEU A 182 -19.96 -15.78 -5.82
C LEU A 182 -19.99 -17.02 -4.95
N ARG A 183 -19.65 -16.92 -3.66
CA ARG A 183 -19.68 -18.08 -2.75
C ARG A 183 -21.08 -18.65 -2.55
N THR A 184 -22.13 -17.83 -2.69
CA THR A 184 -23.52 -18.29 -2.61
C THR A 184 -23.93 -19.10 -3.84
N THR A 185 -23.36 -18.79 -5.02
CA THR A 185 -23.71 -19.43 -6.30
C THR A 185 -22.74 -20.55 -6.68
N SER A 186 -21.50 -20.51 -6.19
CA SER A 186 -20.48 -21.54 -6.41
C SER A 186 -19.45 -21.53 -5.27
N PRO A 187 -19.27 -22.66 -4.53
CA PRO A 187 -18.28 -22.74 -3.45
C PRO A 187 -16.85 -22.91 -4.00
N LEU A 188 -16.41 -22.02 -4.88
CA LEU A 188 -15.05 -22.03 -5.40
C LEU A 188 -14.11 -21.35 -4.40
N THR A 189 -13.09 -22.07 -3.94
CA THR A 189 -11.97 -21.48 -3.21
C THR A 189 -11.15 -20.62 -4.18
N PRO A 190 -10.83 -19.37 -3.83
CA PRO A 190 -10.02 -18.51 -4.68
C PRO A 190 -8.64 -19.14 -4.93
N PRO A 191 -8.11 -19.06 -6.16
CA PRO A 191 -6.83 -19.69 -6.52
C PRO A 191 -5.59 -18.96 -5.99
N ALA A 192 -5.76 -17.78 -5.39
CA ALA A 192 -4.69 -16.96 -4.81
C ALA A 192 -5.19 -16.14 -3.61
N LEU A 193 -4.32 -15.93 -2.61
CA LEU A 193 -4.64 -15.14 -1.41
C LEU A 193 -4.96 -13.68 -1.73
N ASP A 194 -4.32 -13.13 -2.77
CA ASP A 194 -4.48 -11.74 -3.24
C ASP A 194 -5.94 -11.36 -3.53
N ILE A 195 -6.76 -12.34 -3.91
CA ILE A 195 -8.16 -12.17 -4.28
C ILE A 195 -9.11 -12.92 -3.34
N SER A 196 -8.59 -13.43 -2.21
CA SER A 196 -9.43 -14.09 -1.22
C SER A 196 -10.29 -13.08 -0.46
N PRO A 197 -11.57 -13.42 -0.13
CA PRO A 197 -12.45 -12.49 0.58
C PRO A 197 -11.86 -11.93 1.89
N PRO A 198 -11.21 -12.73 2.77
CA PRO A 198 -10.59 -12.21 3.99
C PRO A 198 -9.48 -11.19 3.70
N THR A 199 -8.60 -11.47 2.72
CA THR A 199 -7.55 -10.53 2.31
C THR A 199 -8.15 -9.24 1.75
N LEU A 200 -9.17 -9.32 0.89
CA LEU A 200 -9.82 -8.13 0.34
C LEU A 200 -10.44 -7.26 1.43
N ARG A 201 -11.14 -7.85 2.41
CA ARG A 201 -11.65 -7.10 3.57
C ARG A 201 -10.53 -6.49 4.40
N ALA A 202 -9.47 -7.25 4.66
CA ALA A 202 -8.32 -6.74 5.40
C ALA A 202 -7.66 -5.53 4.72
N LEU A 203 -7.53 -5.57 3.39
CA LEU A 203 -6.97 -4.46 2.61
C LEU A 203 -7.90 -3.25 2.57
N SER A 204 -9.22 -3.46 2.59
CA SER A 204 -10.20 -2.38 2.76
C SER A 204 -10.03 -1.69 4.11
N GLU A 205 -9.96 -2.46 5.20
CA GLU A 205 -9.76 -1.95 6.56
C GLU A 205 -8.39 -1.27 6.72
N LEU A 206 -7.35 -1.80 6.09
CA LEU A 206 -6.02 -1.19 6.10
C LEU A 206 -6.04 0.20 5.45
N ALA A 207 -6.61 0.32 4.25
CA ALA A 207 -6.72 1.61 3.56
C ALA A 207 -7.60 2.60 4.36
N HIS A 208 -8.64 2.10 5.04
CA HIS A 208 -9.49 2.89 5.93
C HIS A 208 -8.75 3.39 7.18
N ALA A 209 -7.93 2.52 7.80
CA ALA A 209 -7.06 2.88 8.93
C ALA A 209 -6.06 3.97 8.53
N GLU A 210 -5.37 3.81 7.39
CA GLU A 210 -4.42 4.78 6.87
C GLU A 210 -5.09 6.13 6.58
N ALA A 211 -6.28 6.14 5.95
CA ALA A 211 -7.03 7.36 5.70
C ALA A 211 -7.43 8.07 6.99
N THR A 212 -7.90 7.33 7.99
CA THR A 212 -8.29 7.84 9.30
C THR A 212 -7.11 8.50 10.03
N LEU A 213 -5.94 7.86 10.01
CA LEU A 213 -4.72 8.42 10.61
C LEU A 213 -4.18 9.64 9.84
N LEU A 214 -4.39 9.72 8.52
CA LEU A 214 -4.07 10.93 7.75
C LEU A 214 -4.94 12.13 8.12
N ALA A 215 -6.20 11.90 8.51
CA ALA A 215 -7.08 12.99 8.96
C ALA A 215 -6.55 13.66 10.22
N VAL A 216 -5.90 12.90 11.10
CA VAL A 216 -5.19 13.43 12.27
C VAL A 216 -3.90 14.14 11.85
N LEU A 217 -3.10 13.52 10.99
CA LEU A 217 -1.83 14.08 10.51
C LEU A 217 -1.99 15.47 9.88
N LYS A 218 -3.15 15.75 9.28
CA LYS A 218 -3.48 17.05 8.69
C LYS A 218 -3.31 18.22 9.67
N ASP A 219 -3.80 18.04 10.89
CA ASP A 219 -3.85 19.07 11.92
C ASP A 219 -2.87 18.78 13.07
N ASP A 220 -2.03 17.75 12.95
CA ASP A 220 -1.00 17.38 13.93
C ASP A 220 0.32 18.11 13.65
N PRO A 221 0.72 19.08 14.51
CA PRO A 221 1.89 19.91 14.28
C PRO A 221 3.21 19.24 14.69
N TYR A 222 3.18 18.22 15.56
CA TYR A 222 4.39 17.71 16.20
C TYR A 222 5.35 17.00 15.22
N PRO A 223 4.87 16.15 14.29
CA PRO A 223 5.76 15.54 13.31
C PRO A 223 6.45 16.57 12.41
N ALA A 224 5.70 17.60 11.97
CA ALA A 224 6.24 18.65 11.13
C ALA A 224 7.28 19.51 11.87
N ALA A 225 7.02 19.86 13.14
CA ALA A 225 7.96 20.63 13.95
C ALA A 225 9.30 19.91 14.13
N LEU A 226 9.28 18.59 14.40
CA LEU A 226 10.51 17.79 14.52
C LEU A 226 11.21 17.54 13.19
N ALA A 227 10.46 17.46 12.08
CA ALA A 227 11.05 17.38 10.76
C ALA A 227 11.76 18.69 10.38
N GLN A 228 11.14 19.83 10.68
CA GLN A 228 11.69 21.17 10.44
C GLN A 228 12.96 21.44 11.26
N GLU A 229 12.99 21.05 12.55
CA GLU A 229 14.18 21.17 13.40
C GLU A 229 15.41 20.44 12.82
N ARG A 230 15.18 19.40 12.01
CA ARG A 230 16.21 18.57 11.40
C ARG A 230 16.57 19.00 9.97
N ASN A 231 15.78 19.88 9.36
CA ASN A 231 15.97 20.29 7.99
C ASN A 231 16.89 21.51 7.92
N GLU A 232 18.16 21.30 7.55
CA GLU A 232 19.16 22.36 7.40
C GLU A 232 18.74 23.44 6.37
N ASN A 233 17.87 23.08 5.43
CA ASN A 233 17.34 24.00 4.42
C ASN A 233 16.18 24.85 4.92
N ASP A 234 15.63 24.55 6.10
CA ASP A 234 14.51 25.26 6.68
C ASP A 234 15.01 26.40 7.58
N LYS A 235 14.79 27.64 7.14
CA LYS A 235 15.24 28.87 7.81
C LYS A 235 14.11 29.63 8.49
N GLU A 236 12.91 29.06 8.58
CA GLU A 236 11.76 29.75 9.17
C GLU A 236 11.97 30.09 10.64
N TRP A 237 12.73 29.26 11.37
CA TRP A 237 13.13 29.52 12.76
C TRP A 237 13.92 30.83 12.92
N MET A 238 14.62 31.30 11.86
CA MET A 238 15.34 32.57 11.86
C MET A 238 14.38 33.77 11.83
N ILE A 239 13.13 33.57 11.40
CA ILE A 239 12.10 34.60 11.26
C ILE A 239 11.15 34.56 12.47
N ARG A 240 10.79 33.36 12.95
CA ARG A 240 9.88 33.19 14.09
C ARG A 240 10.25 31.96 14.91
N ALA A 241 10.22 32.08 16.24
CA ALA A 241 10.37 30.94 17.13
C ALA A 241 9.27 29.89 16.84
N PRO A 242 9.63 28.59 16.71
CA PRO A 242 8.64 27.53 16.47
C PRO A 242 7.58 27.52 17.59
N SER A 243 6.32 27.75 17.22
CA SER A 243 5.19 27.65 18.15
C SER A 243 4.28 26.51 17.69
N ILE A 244 4.12 25.49 18.54
CA ILE A 244 3.22 24.37 18.27
C ILE A 244 1.77 24.82 18.56
N PRO A 245 0.86 24.86 17.57
CA PRO A 245 -0.53 25.23 17.80
C PRO A 245 -1.23 24.28 18.77
N LYS A 246 -2.21 24.80 19.51
CA LYS A 246 -3.10 23.96 20.32
C LYS A 246 -3.94 23.08 19.41
N VAL A 247 -4.05 21.80 19.77
CA VAL A 247 -4.81 20.80 19.01
C VAL A 247 -6.04 20.36 19.77
N ARG A 248 -7.01 19.79 19.03
CA ARG A 248 -8.18 19.10 19.62
C ARG A 248 -7.74 17.73 20.12
N ALA A 249 -6.88 17.72 21.14
CA ALA A 249 -6.12 16.55 21.57
C ALA A 249 -7.02 15.34 21.85
N HIS A 250 -8.05 15.50 22.69
CA HIS A 250 -8.99 14.40 22.96
C HIS A 250 -9.70 13.85 21.71
N LEU A 251 -10.11 14.71 20.76
CA LEU A 251 -10.71 14.25 19.50
C LEU A 251 -9.70 13.43 18.68
N PHE A 252 -8.48 13.92 18.53
CA PHE A 252 -7.43 13.23 17.78
C PHE A 252 -7.07 11.89 18.40
N ALA A 253 -7.04 11.79 19.73
CA ALA A 253 -6.86 10.52 20.41
C ALA A 253 -7.91 9.49 19.99
N ARG A 254 -9.19 9.89 19.97
CA ARG A 254 -10.29 9.00 19.56
C ARG A 254 -10.25 8.63 18.08
N LEU A 255 -9.83 9.55 17.20
CA LEU A 255 -9.62 9.24 15.77
C LEU A 255 -8.47 8.24 15.59
N CYS A 256 -7.36 8.41 16.32
CA CYS A 256 -6.24 7.47 16.31
C CYS A 256 -6.62 6.07 16.79
N LEU A 257 -7.49 5.97 17.80
CA LEU A 257 -8.02 4.68 18.27
C LEU A 257 -8.95 4.02 17.24
N ALA A 258 -9.77 4.80 16.52
CA ALA A 258 -10.56 4.25 15.41
C ALA A 258 -9.65 3.69 14.30
N GLY A 259 -8.63 4.46 13.90
CA GLY A 259 -7.64 3.98 12.93
C GLY A 259 -6.90 2.71 13.42
N ALA A 260 -6.56 2.63 14.71
CA ALA A 260 -5.95 1.44 15.29
C ALA A 260 -6.89 0.23 15.29
N ALA A 261 -8.19 0.41 15.54
CA ALA A 261 -9.18 -0.65 15.52
C ALA A 261 -9.38 -1.24 14.10
N HIS A 262 -9.40 -0.39 13.07
CA HIS A 262 -9.41 -0.84 11.67
C HIS A 262 -8.14 -1.63 11.32
N ALA A 263 -6.97 -1.16 11.75
CA ALA A 263 -5.71 -1.90 11.56
C ALA A 263 -5.67 -3.23 12.34
N GLU A 264 -6.27 -3.29 13.54
CA GLU A 264 -6.42 -4.53 14.30
C GLU A 264 -7.34 -5.53 13.60
N THR A 265 -8.46 -5.05 13.05
CA THR A 265 -9.37 -5.86 12.24
C THR A 265 -8.64 -6.41 11.01
N ALA A 266 -7.92 -5.56 10.28
CA ALA A 266 -7.09 -5.98 9.15
C ALA A 266 -6.06 -7.05 9.54
N SER A 267 -5.34 -6.85 10.65
CA SER A 267 -4.35 -7.81 11.16
C SER A 267 -4.99 -9.17 11.45
N SER A 268 -6.13 -9.17 12.15
CA SER A 268 -6.86 -10.39 12.51
C SER A 268 -7.32 -11.18 11.28
N LEU A 269 -7.78 -10.48 10.23
CA LEU A 269 -8.23 -11.09 8.98
C LEU A 269 -7.07 -11.71 8.20
N LEU A 270 -5.90 -11.04 8.14
CA LEU A 270 -4.71 -11.58 7.48
C LEU A 270 -4.17 -12.81 8.23
N SER A 271 -4.06 -12.76 9.55
CA SER A 271 -3.60 -13.89 10.37
C SER A 271 -4.60 -15.07 10.38
N GLY A 272 -5.90 -14.80 10.39
CA GLY A 272 -6.93 -15.84 10.32
C GLY A 272 -6.97 -16.58 8.99
N ASN A 273 -6.53 -15.92 7.90
CA ASN A 273 -6.45 -16.52 6.57
C ASN A 273 -5.38 -17.63 6.50
N GLU A 274 -4.25 -17.45 7.19
CA GLU A 274 -3.18 -18.47 7.27
C GLU A 274 -3.66 -19.77 7.93
N ALA A 275 -4.49 -19.67 8.97
CA ALA A 275 -4.98 -20.82 9.72
C ALA A 275 -6.06 -21.62 8.97
N THR A 276 -6.86 -20.95 8.13
CA THR A 276 -8.06 -21.53 7.51
C THR A 276 -7.79 -22.08 6.12
N GLU A 277 -7.12 -21.33 5.25
CA GLU A 277 -6.83 -21.76 3.88
C GLU A 277 -5.63 -22.72 3.79
N GLY A 278 -4.67 -22.62 4.72
CA GLY A 278 -3.54 -23.55 4.82
C GLY A 278 -3.93 -25.01 5.11
N LYS A 279 -5.11 -25.25 5.71
CA LYS A 279 -5.68 -26.59 5.93
C LYS A 279 -6.57 -27.06 4.78
N LEU A 280 -7.33 -26.16 4.16
CA LEU A 280 -8.32 -26.50 3.13
C LEU A 280 -7.70 -26.78 1.76
N LEU A 281 -6.57 -26.14 1.43
CA LEU A 281 -6.02 -26.25 0.08
C LEU A 281 -5.27 -27.55 -0.19
N GLY A 282 -4.85 -28.33 0.82
CA GLY A 282 -4.20 -29.66 0.67
C GLY A 282 -2.98 -29.71 -0.27
N ARG A 283 -2.59 -28.57 -0.84
CA ARG A 283 -1.53 -28.36 -1.80
C ARG A 283 -0.39 -27.73 -1.04
N VAL A 284 0.73 -28.42 -1.03
CA VAL A 284 2.05 -27.84 -0.75
C VAL A 284 2.18 -26.59 -1.63
N GLY A 285 1.97 -25.39 -1.06
CA GLY A 285 2.01 -24.12 -1.81
C GLY A 285 0.85 -23.15 -1.64
N ALA A 286 -0.15 -23.41 -0.78
CA ALA A 286 -1.00 -22.34 -0.26
C ALA A 286 -0.11 -21.42 0.60
N GLY A 287 0.47 -20.40 -0.03
CA GLY A 287 1.48 -19.54 0.60
C GLY A 287 0.92 -18.80 1.81
N LYS A 288 1.79 -18.28 2.67
CA LYS A 288 1.39 -17.34 3.72
C LYS A 288 1.11 -15.97 3.11
N VAL A 289 0.46 -15.08 3.84
CA VAL A 289 0.44 -13.67 3.44
C VAL A 289 1.87 -13.13 3.54
N ASP A 290 2.23 -12.19 2.68
CA ASP A 290 3.50 -11.48 2.74
C ASP A 290 3.79 -10.96 4.17
N GLU A 291 4.90 -11.41 4.76
CA GLU A 291 5.27 -11.07 6.15
C GLU A 291 5.50 -9.56 6.33
N GLY A 292 5.93 -8.88 5.25
CA GLY A 292 6.09 -7.43 5.22
C GLY A 292 4.76 -6.71 5.43
N LEU A 293 3.70 -7.15 4.75
CA LEU A 293 2.35 -6.62 4.93
C LEU A 293 1.82 -6.89 6.33
N VAL A 294 1.93 -8.12 6.83
CA VAL A 294 1.43 -8.48 8.18
C VAL A 294 2.11 -7.63 9.25
N ARG A 295 3.44 -7.48 9.15
CA ARG A 295 4.21 -6.62 10.06
C ARG A 295 3.78 -5.15 9.95
N TYR A 296 3.63 -4.64 8.73
CA TYR A 296 3.22 -3.26 8.51
C TYR A 296 1.87 -2.94 9.16
N VAL A 297 0.89 -3.84 9.04
CA VAL A 297 -0.44 -3.67 9.62
C VAL A 297 -0.37 -3.65 11.16
N ASP A 298 0.44 -4.53 11.77
CA ASP A 298 0.65 -4.52 13.21
C ASP A 298 1.39 -3.24 13.68
N ASP A 299 2.42 -2.81 12.94
CA ASP A 299 3.11 -1.55 13.22
C ASP A 299 2.14 -0.36 13.12
N LEU A 300 1.25 -0.33 12.12
CA LEU A 300 0.23 0.72 11.97
C LEU A 300 -0.76 0.75 13.15
N ARG A 301 -1.19 -0.43 13.62
CA ARG A 301 -2.06 -0.58 14.81
C ARG A 301 -1.37 0.00 16.05
N ARG A 302 -0.11 -0.36 16.29
CA ARG A 302 0.68 0.14 17.43
C ARG A 302 0.90 1.65 17.34
N VAL A 303 1.22 2.17 16.15
CA VAL A 303 1.38 3.61 15.91
C VAL A 303 0.08 4.37 16.18
N GLY A 304 -1.07 3.83 15.76
CA GLY A 304 -2.37 4.42 16.07
C GLY A 304 -2.62 4.51 17.59
N ARG A 305 -2.35 3.44 18.34
CA ARG A 305 -2.48 3.43 19.82
C ARG A 305 -1.49 4.38 20.49
N ALA A 306 -0.24 4.40 20.04
CA ALA A 306 0.80 5.28 20.54
C ALA A 306 0.45 6.76 20.33
N ARG A 307 -0.08 7.11 19.14
CA ARG A 307 -0.60 8.46 18.85
C ARG A 307 -1.75 8.84 19.75
N ALA A 308 -2.67 7.91 20.01
CA ALA A 308 -3.77 8.17 20.92
C ALA A 308 -3.27 8.49 22.33
N CYS A 309 -2.32 7.70 22.85
CA CYS A 309 -1.65 7.97 24.11
C CYS A 309 -0.96 9.35 24.11
N ARG A 310 -0.23 9.70 23.03
CA ARG A 310 0.38 11.03 22.90
C ARG A 310 -0.66 12.14 23.04
N PHE A 311 -1.77 12.07 22.31
CA PHE A 311 -2.79 13.09 22.37
C PHE A 311 -3.52 13.15 23.71
N LEU A 312 -3.76 12.01 24.38
CA LEU A 312 -4.28 12.02 25.75
C LEU A 312 -3.28 12.67 26.73
N GLY A 313 -1.98 12.43 26.53
CA GLY A 313 -0.93 13.11 27.29
C GLY A 313 -0.95 14.63 27.07
N ILE A 314 -1.06 15.08 25.82
CA ILE A 314 -1.19 16.50 25.48
C ILE A 314 -2.43 17.12 26.13
N ASP A 315 -3.56 16.41 26.10
CA ASP A 315 -4.80 16.85 26.75
C ASP A 315 -4.60 17.04 28.27
N ARG A 316 -3.92 16.12 28.94
CA ARG A 316 -3.59 16.23 30.38
C ARG A 316 -2.60 17.35 30.68
N ASP A 317 -1.59 17.55 29.85
CA ASP A 317 -0.63 18.65 30.01
C ASP A 317 -1.31 20.02 29.87
N LEU A 318 -2.25 20.15 28.93
CA LEU A 318 -3.07 21.36 28.78
C LEU A 318 -3.94 21.66 30.01
N ASP A 319 -4.35 20.62 30.76
CA ASP A 319 -5.05 20.74 32.05
C ASP A 319 -4.09 20.99 33.23
N GLY A 320 -2.78 21.16 32.98
CA GLY A 320 -1.75 21.35 34.00
C GLY A 320 -1.38 20.08 34.76
N LYS A 321 -1.76 18.89 34.25
CA LYS A 321 -1.47 17.59 34.87
C LYS A 321 -0.28 16.90 34.20
N THR A 322 0.87 17.54 34.23
CA THR A 322 2.10 17.06 33.58
C THR A 322 2.52 15.65 34.05
N GLY A 323 2.28 15.28 35.32
CA GLY A 323 2.57 13.93 35.80
C GLY A 323 1.77 12.84 35.07
N GLU A 324 0.45 13.04 34.92
CA GLU A 324 -0.41 12.16 34.11
C GLU A 324 -0.03 12.20 32.63
N ALA A 325 0.36 13.36 32.11
CA ALA A 325 0.79 13.52 30.73
C ALA A 325 2.02 12.65 30.40
N ILE A 326 3.03 12.64 31.27
CA ILE A 326 4.22 11.79 31.14
C ILE A 326 3.83 10.30 31.16
N ALA A 327 2.93 9.90 32.06
CA ALA A 327 2.47 8.51 32.13
C ALA A 327 1.79 8.05 30.83
N TRP A 328 0.97 8.92 30.21
CA TRP A 328 0.40 8.65 28.88
C TRP A 328 1.48 8.51 27.80
N LEU A 329 2.51 9.37 27.78
CA LEU A 329 3.62 9.21 26.83
C LEU A 329 4.33 7.88 27.01
N ARG A 330 4.60 7.48 28.27
CA ARG A 330 5.26 6.20 28.59
C ARG A 330 4.40 5.00 28.18
N ALA A 331 3.07 5.09 28.31
CA ALA A 331 2.15 4.10 27.77
C ALA A 331 2.27 3.98 26.23
N GLY A 332 2.28 5.12 25.52
CA GLY A 332 2.48 5.16 24.07
C GLY A 332 3.84 4.61 23.63
N MET A 333 4.91 4.90 24.40
CA MET A 333 6.23 4.32 24.19
C MET A 333 6.21 2.79 24.35
N GLY A 334 5.47 2.29 25.35
CA GLY A 334 5.26 0.86 25.56
C GLY A 334 4.60 0.15 24.38
N GLU A 335 3.58 0.77 23.75
CA GLU A 335 2.93 0.25 22.53
C GLU A 335 3.94 0.09 21.37
N LEU A 336 4.93 1.00 21.27
CA LEU A 336 6.01 0.94 20.27
C LEU A 336 7.21 0.08 20.70
N GLY A 337 7.19 -0.50 21.90
CA GLY A 337 8.31 -1.28 22.44
C GLY A 337 9.54 -0.45 22.84
N LEU A 338 9.36 0.85 23.10
CA LEU A 338 10.41 1.76 23.55
C LEU A 338 10.53 1.75 25.07
N ALA A 339 11.76 1.91 25.57
CA ALA A 339 12.00 2.09 27.00
C ALA A 339 11.91 3.59 27.37
N PRO A 340 11.26 3.95 28.49
CA PRO A 340 11.22 5.32 28.98
C PRO A 340 12.60 5.82 29.38
N SER A 341 12.80 7.15 29.42
CA SER A 341 14.04 7.72 29.95
C SER A 341 14.16 7.40 31.44
N PRO A 342 15.35 7.04 31.94
CA PRO A 342 15.53 6.79 33.37
C PRO A 342 15.22 8.07 34.15
N SER A 343 14.19 8.03 34.99
CA SER A 343 14.00 9.05 36.03
C SER A 343 15.09 8.90 37.10
N SER A 344 15.51 10.02 37.66
CA SER A 344 16.56 10.13 38.68
C SER A 344 16.28 9.43 40.02
N ASP A 345 15.12 8.79 40.16
CA ASP A 345 14.63 8.30 41.46
C ASP A 345 14.49 6.76 41.56
N ASP A 346 14.91 5.99 40.54
CA ASP A 346 14.85 4.52 40.63
C ASP A 346 16.13 3.95 41.28
N GLY A 347 16.09 3.89 42.61
CA GLY A 347 17.08 3.23 43.45
C GLY A 347 17.18 1.73 43.15
N GLY A 348 18.14 1.37 42.30
CA GLY A 348 18.79 0.06 42.33
C GLY A 348 18.21 -1.03 41.44
N LYS A 349 18.66 -1.06 40.17
CA LYS A 349 19.31 -2.23 39.54
C LYS A 349 19.73 -1.83 38.12
N LYS A 350 21.05 -1.70 37.91
CA LYS A 350 21.66 -1.51 36.59
C LYS A 350 21.24 -2.63 35.64
N ARG A 351 20.25 -2.40 34.77
CA ARG A 351 20.03 -3.22 33.57
C ARG A 351 20.96 -2.71 32.47
N SER A 352 22.00 -3.50 32.17
CA SER A 352 23.04 -3.23 31.18
C SER A 352 22.53 -3.36 29.73
N GLY A 353 21.59 -2.52 29.30
CA GLY A 353 21.03 -2.51 27.94
C GLY A 353 20.94 -1.15 27.24
N LEU A 354 21.26 -0.05 27.93
CA LEU A 354 20.85 1.30 27.53
C LEU A 354 21.62 1.93 26.33
N GLY A 355 22.78 1.38 25.94
CA GLY A 355 23.65 2.01 24.92
C GLY A 355 23.37 1.61 23.47
N LEU A 356 22.93 0.37 23.24
CA LEU A 356 22.77 -0.19 21.88
C LEU A 356 21.47 0.23 21.19
N SER A 357 20.40 0.50 21.95
CA SER A 357 19.10 0.94 21.41
C SER A 357 19.17 2.34 20.81
N ARG A 358 19.76 3.31 21.54
CA ARG A 358 19.94 4.69 21.06
C ARG A 358 20.89 4.77 19.85
N LEU A 359 21.93 3.94 19.79
CA LEU A 359 22.85 3.86 18.65
C LEU A 359 22.22 3.17 17.42
N LYS A 360 21.40 2.12 17.62
CA LYS A 360 20.61 1.52 16.54
C LYS A 360 19.56 2.49 16.02
N SER A 361 18.94 3.28 16.90
CA SER A 361 17.99 4.34 16.54
C SER A 361 18.64 5.39 15.63
N SER A 362 19.80 5.95 16.00
CA SER A 362 20.49 6.96 15.19
C SER A 362 21.04 6.44 13.85
N PHE A 363 21.46 5.16 13.80
CA PHE A 363 21.87 4.53 12.55
C PHE A 363 20.67 4.20 11.64
N SER A 364 19.57 3.72 12.22
CA SER A 364 18.31 3.51 11.49
C SER A 364 17.73 4.81 10.96
N GLU A 365 17.93 5.91 11.69
CA GLU A 365 17.49 7.27 11.35
C GLU A 365 18.23 7.82 10.12
N LYS A 366 19.57 7.71 10.08
CA LYS A 366 20.35 8.09 8.88
C LYS A 366 19.99 7.21 7.67
N ARG A 367 19.60 5.96 7.91
CA ARG A 367 19.18 5.03 6.84
C ARG A 367 17.76 5.34 6.34
N GLU A 368 16.86 5.77 7.21
CA GLU A 368 15.50 6.18 6.87
C GLU A 368 15.50 7.47 6.06
N GLY A 369 16.24 8.51 6.48
CA GLY A 369 16.39 9.75 5.70
C GLY A 369 16.89 9.46 4.28
N LYS A 370 17.94 8.64 4.16
CA LYS A 370 18.44 8.16 2.85
C LYS A 370 17.43 7.32 2.06
N ARG A 371 16.52 6.59 2.72
CA ARG A 371 15.45 5.80 2.06
C ARG A 371 14.32 6.68 1.55
N VAL A 372 13.96 7.72 2.30
CA VAL A 372 12.98 8.74 1.88
C VAL A 372 13.51 9.50 0.65
N GLU A 373 14.80 9.85 0.66
CA GLU A 373 15.47 10.53 -0.46
C GLU A 373 15.61 9.63 -1.71
N LYS A 374 15.94 8.35 -1.53
CA LYS A 374 16.18 7.39 -2.64
C LYS A 374 14.93 6.65 -3.13
N SER A 375 13.74 7.05 -2.65
CA SER A 375 12.41 6.65 -3.13
C SER A 375 12.30 5.18 -3.61
N GLY A 376 12.20 4.25 -2.65
CA GLY A 376 11.82 2.86 -2.93
C GLY A 376 10.96 2.28 -1.80
N ASP A 377 11.52 2.23 -0.60
CA ASP A 377 10.92 1.53 0.56
C ASP A 377 10.70 2.46 1.77
N TRP A 378 10.41 3.74 1.52
CA TRP A 378 10.11 4.67 2.60
C TRP A 378 8.71 4.43 3.15
N GLY A 379 8.54 4.53 4.47
CA GLY A 379 7.26 4.28 5.13
C GLY A 379 6.81 2.83 5.24
N ALA A 380 7.73 1.87 5.06
CA ALA A 380 7.48 0.45 5.31
C ALA A 380 7.32 0.12 6.81
N ASP A 381 7.58 1.07 7.71
CA ASP A 381 7.45 0.96 9.16
C ASP A 381 6.15 1.59 9.69
N ALA A 382 5.19 1.90 8.81
CA ALA A 382 3.91 2.52 9.14
C ALA A 382 3.97 3.89 9.86
N GLY A 383 5.15 4.52 9.97
CA GLY A 383 5.37 5.74 10.75
C GLY A 383 5.85 5.50 12.19
N LEU A 384 6.28 4.28 12.51
CA LEU A 384 6.82 3.90 13.82
C LEU A 384 8.03 4.77 14.19
N ALA A 385 8.97 5.00 13.28
CA ALA A 385 10.15 5.81 13.56
C ALA A 385 9.80 7.28 13.82
N GLU A 386 8.85 7.84 13.05
CA GLU A 386 8.36 9.21 13.26
C GLU A 386 7.68 9.37 14.63
N GLU A 387 6.72 8.50 14.97
CA GLU A 387 6.00 8.59 16.23
C GLU A 387 6.92 8.35 17.44
N SER A 388 7.88 7.43 17.31
CA SER A 388 8.91 7.18 18.33
C SER A 388 9.70 8.44 18.67
N ARG A 389 10.03 9.26 17.66
CA ARG A 389 10.74 10.54 17.86
C ARG A 389 9.86 11.53 18.59
N VAL A 390 8.59 11.64 18.17
CA VAL A 390 7.65 12.58 18.80
C VAL A 390 7.48 12.27 20.29
N LEU A 391 7.21 11.01 20.62
CA LEU A 391 7.08 10.56 22.01
C LEU A 391 8.35 10.82 22.83
N SER A 392 9.52 10.49 22.28
CA SER A 392 10.80 10.67 22.98
C SER A 392 11.12 12.14 23.25
N ALA A 393 10.87 13.02 22.28
CA ALA A 393 11.09 14.46 22.41
C ALA A 393 10.16 15.07 23.46
N LEU A 394 8.87 14.71 23.43
CA LEU A 394 7.89 15.18 24.41
C LEU A 394 8.18 14.65 25.81
N GLU A 395 8.54 13.37 25.95
CA GLU A 395 8.85 12.77 27.25
C GLU A 395 10.06 13.44 27.88
N THR A 396 11.14 13.65 27.11
CA THR A 396 12.33 14.35 27.59
C THR A 396 12.00 15.77 28.06
N LYS A 397 11.16 16.48 27.30
CA LYS A 397 10.74 17.84 27.63
C LYS A 397 9.92 17.87 28.92
N TRP A 398 8.84 17.09 28.98
CA TRP A 398 7.91 17.15 30.11
C TRP A 398 8.48 16.54 31.38
N VAL A 399 9.36 15.53 31.31
CA VAL A 399 10.09 15.04 32.49
C VAL A 399 10.97 16.15 33.05
N ARG A 400 11.74 16.85 32.21
CA ARG A 400 12.55 17.99 32.66
C ARG A 400 11.70 19.07 33.32
N GLU A 401 10.61 19.46 32.67
CA GLU A 401 9.68 20.48 33.19
C GLU A 401 9.03 20.05 34.52
N ASN A 402 8.64 18.78 34.63
CA ASN A 402 8.08 18.24 35.85
C ASN A 402 9.11 18.19 36.98
N ASP A 403 10.35 17.79 36.70
CA ASP A 403 11.41 17.71 37.70
C ASP A 403 11.84 19.11 38.18
N THR A 404 11.77 20.13 37.33
CA THR A 404 12.23 21.49 37.69
C THR A 404 11.14 22.45 38.15
N VAL A 405 9.91 22.29 37.67
CA VAL A 405 8.81 23.26 37.91
C VAL A 405 7.60 22.63 38.59
N ASN A 406 7.06 21.54 38.04
CA ASN A 406 5.71 21.09 38.45
C ASN A 406 5.72 20.09 39.63
N SER A 407 6.79 19.32 39.76
CA SER A 407 7.03 18.30 40.80
C SER A 407 5.84 17.36 41.05
N GLN A 408 5.13 16.96 39.99
CA GLN A 408 3.97 16.07 40.10
C GLN A 408 4.38 14.60 40.10
N LEU A 409 3.65 13.77 40.85
CA LEU A 409 3.82 12.32 40.81
C LEU A 409 3.43 11.78 39.42
N ILE A 410 4.26 10.89 38.86
CA ILE A 410 3.96 10.20 37.61
C ILE A 410 3.25 8.87 37.95
N PRO A 411 1.96 8.70 37.61
CA PRO A 411 1.24 7.46 37.88
C PRO A 411 1.75 6.29 37.01
N ASP A 412 1.39 5.06 37.39
CA ASP A 412 1.72 3.87 36.61
C ASP A 412 1.00 3.88 35.24
N PRO A 413 1.74 3.79 34.11
CA PRO A 413 1.15 3.84 32.77
C PRO A 413 0.09 2.77 32.49
N ALA A 414 0.24 1.55 33.02
CA ALA A 414 -0.70 0.46 32.76
C ALA A 414 -2.04 0.70 33.46
N SER A 415 -2.00 1.18 34.71
CA SER A 415 -3.20 1.57 35.46
C SER A 415 -3.98 2.69 34.75
N LEU A 416 -3.26 3.66 34.19
CA LEU A 416 -3.84 4.81 33.51
C LEU A 416 -4.54 4.41 32.21
N VAL A 417 -3.91 3.53 31.41
CA VAL A 417 -4.52 2.97 30.20
C VAL A 417 -5.79 2.17 30.54
N GLY A 418 -5.73 1.33 31.57
CA GLY A 418 -6.85 0.48 31.98
C GLY A 418 -8.09 1.26 32.43
N ALA A 419 -7.89 2.43 33.08
CA ALA A 419 -8.98 3.26 33.59
C ALA A 419 -9.42 4.39 32.63
N GLY A 420 -8.52 4.87 31.78
CA GLY A 420 -8.67 6.17 31.10
C GLY A 420 -8.75 6.14 29.57
N MET A 421 -8.60 4.99 28.91
CA MET A 421 -8.62 4.94 27.44
C MET A 421 -10.05 5.09 26.90
N PRO A 422 -10.35 6.12 26.08
CA PRO A 422 -11.69 6.30 25.50
C PRO A 422 -11.93 5.35 24.32
N SER A 423 -13.19 5.26 23.87
CA SER A 423 -13.50 4.57 22.62
C SER A 423 -13.13 5.39 21.39
N GLY A 424 -12.81 4.67 20.31
CA GLY A 424 -12.57 5.26 18.99
C GLY A 424 -13.74 6.10 18.49
N ARG A 425 -13.47 7.01 17.57
CA ARG A 425 -14.48 7.80 16.86
C ARG A 425 -14.21 7.75 15.36
N GLU A 426 -15.19 7.30 14.60
CA GLU A 426 -15.12 7.30 13.13
C GLU A 426 -15.17 8.71 12.55
N ILE A 427 -14.40 8.92 11.49
CA ILE A 427 -14.41 10.16 10.69
C ILE A 427 -14.82 9.90 9.25
N TYR A 428 -14.50 8.73 8.72
CA TYR A 428 -14.89 8.32 7.38
C TYR A 428 -15.88 7.17 7.45
N THR A 429 -16.65 7.04 6.37
CA THR A 429 -17.47 5.88 6.11
C THR A 429 -17.13 5.44 4.70
N VAL A 430 -16.69 4.18 4.55
CA VAL A 430 -16.37 3.61 3.25
C VAL A 430 -17.68 3.43 2.49
N LYS A 431 -17.93 4.32 1.53
CA LYS A 431 -19.11 4.24 0.66
C LYS A 431 -18.98 3.05 -0.30
N PRO A 432 -20.09 2.44 -0.75
CA PRO A 432 -20.02 1.47 -1.84
C PRO A 432 -19.32 2.08 -3.06
N TRP A 433 -18.39 1.34 -3.65
CA TRP A 433 -17.78 1.76 -4.91
C TRP A 433 -18.73 1.47 -6.07
N GLU A 434 -18.91 2.45 -6.94
CA GLU A 434 -19.65 2.29 -8.19
C GLU A 434 -18.63 2.23 -9.34
N PRO A 435 -18.44 1.07 -9.98
CA PRO A 435 -17.54 0.95 -11.12
C PRO A 435 -18.03 1.82 -12.28
N VAL A 436 -17.09 2.46 -12.98
CA VAL A 436 -17.42 3.03 -14.30
C VAL A 436 -17.68 1.88 -15.26
N VAL A 437 -18.85 1.89 -15.88
CA VAL A 437 -19.24 0.93 -16.92
C VAL A 437 -19.19 1.60 -18.29
N LEU A 438 -19.04 0.81 -19.36
CA LEU A 438 -19.13 1.36 -20.71
C LEU A 438 -20.48 2.07 -20.90
N GLY A 439 -20.44 3.29 -21.42
CA GLY A 439 -21.65 4.05 -21.69
C GLY A 439 -22.51 3.38 -22.77
N GLY A 440 -23.82 3.61 -22.76
CA GLY A 440 -24.73 2.99 -23.74
C GLY A 440 -24.39 3.32 -25.20
N GLU A 441 -23.86 4.52 -25.47
CA GLU A 441 -23.33 4.90 -26.79
C GLU A 441 -22.09 4.11 -27.18
N GLU A 442 -21.14 3.97 -26.25
CA GLU A 442 -19.89 3.25 -26.48
C GLU A 442 -20.15 1.76 -26.69
N LEU A 443 -21.02 1.16 -25.88
CA LEU A 443 -21.47 -0.22 -26.07
C LEU A 443 -22.19 -0.39 -27.42
N ARG A 444 -23.05 0.55 -27.84
CA ARG A 444 -23.72 0.49 -29.15
C ARG A 444 -22.76 0.55 -30.34
N ARG A 445 -21.64 1.27 -30.23
CA ARG A 445 -20.59 1.29 -31.27
C ARG A 445 -19.93 -0.08 -31.46
N LEU A 446 -19.95 -0.94 -30.44
CA LEU A 446 -19.38 -2.29 -30.49
C LEU A 446 -20.28 -3.32 -31.19
N ARG A 447 -21.44 -2.91 -31.72
CA ARG A 447 -22.33 -3.77 -32.53
C ARG A 447 -21.83 -4.01 -33.95
N GLY A 448 -20.94 -3.16 -34.45
CA GLY A 448 -20.33 -3.31 -35.78
C GLY A 448 -19.34 -4.49 -35.84
N PRO A 449 -19.02 -4.99 -37.06
CA PRO A 449 -18.07 -6.08 -37.23
C PRO A 449 -16.66 -5.70 -36.75
N PRO A 450 -15.85 -6.67 -36.27
CA PRO A 450 -14.50 -6.39 -35.80
C PRO A 450 -13.62 -5.96 -36.96
N GLY A 451 -13.31 -4.65 -37.05
CA GLY A 451 -12.46 -4.10 -38.11
C GLY A 451 -12.84 -2.68 -38.56
N GLU A 452 -14.09 -2.24 -38.36
CA GLU A 452 -14.50 -0.89 -38.77
C GLU A 452 -14.13 0.20 -37.74
N ALA A 453 -13.78 -0.21 -36.51
CA ALA A 453 -13.36 0.69 -35.44
C ALA A 453 -11.88 0.45 -35.08
N GLY A 454 -10.93 0.96 -35.88
CA GLY A 454 -9.55 1.13 -35.41
C GLY A 454 -8.39 0.62 -36.27
N GLU A 455 -8.51 0.56 -37.61
CA GLU A 455 -7.32 0.43 -38.48
C GLU A 455 -6.62 1.79 -38.72
N GLU A 456 -6.25 2.51 -37.65
CA GLU A 456 -5.26 3.58 -37.72
C GLU A 456 -4.37 3.52 -36.47
N GLY A 457 -3.31 2.71 -36.53
CA GLY A 457 -2.19 2.81 -35.60
C GLY A 457 -1.77 1.49 -34.96
N GLY A 458 -0.65 0.93 -35.42
CA GLY A 458 0.18 0.05 -34.59
C GLY A 458 0.54 -1.31 -35.17
N ARG A 459 1.15 -1.35 -36.36
CA ARG A 459 2.07 -2.45 -36.69
C ARG A 459 3.35 -2.25 -35.86
N SER A 460 3.41 -2.81 -34.66
CA SER A 460 4.66 -2.96 -33.93
C SER A 460 5.24 -4.34 -34.23
N SER A 461 6.34 -4.35 -34.98
CA SER A 461 7.21 -5.52 -35.20
C SER A 461 7.76 -5.99 -33.86
N ASP A 462 7.44 -7.21 -33.44
CA ASP A 462 8.02 -7.86 -32.26
C ASP A 462 9.19 -8.72 -32.74
N SER A 463 10.41 -8.20 -32.55
CA SER A 463 11.65 -8.94 -32.75
C SER A 463 12.14 -9.39 -31.38
N GLU A 464 12.01 -10.69 -31.09
CA GLU A 464 12.49 -11.32 -29.87
C GLU A 464 14.00 -11.60 -29.98
N GLU A 465 14.80 -11.03 -29.07
CA GLU A 465 16.11 -11.59 -28.69
C GLU A 465 16.12 -11.80 -27.16
N GLU A 466 15.94 -13.06 -26.75
CA GLU A 466 16.26 -13.52 -25.40
C GLU A 466 17.76 -13.79 -25.31
N GLY A 467 18.50 -12.87 -24.69
CA GLY A 467 19.89 -13.11 -24.27
C GLY A 467 19.95 -13.93 -22.99
N GLY A 468 20.10 -15.25 -23.12
CA GLY A 468 20.52 -16.16 -22.05
C GLY A 468 22.02 -16.47 -22.16
N VAL A 469 22.82 -15.93 -21.24
CA VAL A 469 24.24 -16.27 -21.09
C VAL A 469 24.37 -17.47 -20.16
N GLY A 470 24.91 -18.57 -20.66
CA GLY A 470 25.26 -19.77 -19.90
C GLY A 470 25.74 -20.85 -20.87
N GLY A 471 27.05 -20.99 -20.99
CA GLY A 471 27.70 -21.65 -22.13
C GLY A 471 27.77 -23.16 -22.08
N GLU A 472 27.97 -23.76 -23.24
CA GLU A 472 28.92 -24.85 -23.45
C GLU A 472 29.31 -24.88 -24.93
N ALA A 473 30.62 -24.98 -25.18
CA ALA A 473 31.23 -24.84 -26.49
C ALA A 473 31.04 -26.11 -27.32
N ASP A 474 30.51 -25.97 -28.54
CA ASP A 474 30.66 -27.01 -29.55
C ASP A 474 31.53 -26.51 -30.71
N ARG A 475 32.55 -27.31 -31.01
CA ARG A 475 33.64 -27.04 -31.96
C ARG A 475 33.20 -27.49 -33.34
N VAL A 476 32.97 -26.54 -34.25
CA VAL A 476 32.91 -26.87 -35.69
C VAL A 476 34.33 -26.86 -36.26
N VAL A 477 34.84 -28.06 -36.51
CA VAL A 477 36.08 -28.33 -37.23
C VAL A 477 35.83 -28.15 -38.73
N VAL A 478 36.48 -27.17 -39.35
CA VAL A 478 36.53 -27.03 -40.82
C VAL A 478 37.71 -27.83 -41.35
N VAL A 479 37.41 -28.79 -42.23
CA VAL A 479 38.40 -29.66 -42.88
C VAL A 479 38.83 -29.09 -44.22
N GLY A 480 40.11 -28.73 -44.32
CA GLY A 480 41.05 -29.08 -45.39
C GLY A 480 40.83 -28.58 -46.83
N ALA A 481 41.70 -27.66 -47.27
CA ALA A 481 42.29 -27.70 -48.61
C ALA A 481 43.78 -27.28 -48.52
N PHE A 482 44.67 -28.13 -49.04
CA PHE A 482 46.14 -28.05 -48.94
C PHE A 482 46.79 -27.15 -50.04
N PRO A 483 48.11 -26.85 -49.95
CA PRO A 483 48.77 -25.63 -50.44
C PRO A 483 49.77 -25.85 -51.60
N GLY A 484 50.38 -24.75 -52.06
CA GLY A 484 51.62 -24.71 -52.86
C GLY A 484 51.65 -23.42 -53.68
N GLY A 485 52.43 -22.40 -53.32
CA GLY A 485 53.85 -22.19 -53.67
C GLY A 485 53.90 -20.77 -54.25
N GLY A 486 54.65 -19.80 -53.70
CA GLY A 486 56.10 -19.69 -53.76
C GLY A 486 56.45 -18.53 -54.71
N GLY A 487 57.18 -17.52 -54.22
CA GLY A 487 57.95 -16.60 -55.06
C GLY A 487 57.64 -15.09 -54.96
N TYR A 488 58.56 -14.38 -54.32
CA TYR A 488 59.11 -13.05 -54.62
C TYR A 488 58.35 -12.10 -55.57
N TYR A 489 57.97 -10.91 -55.10
CA TYR A 489 58.75 -9.65 -55.16
C TYR A 489 58.14 -8.60 -54.23
#